data_AF-A0A7X8IZA5-F1
#
_entry.id   AF-A0A7X8IZA5-F1
#
_cell.length_a   1.000
_cell.length_b   1.000
_cell.length_c   1.000
_cell.angle_alpha   90.00
_cell.angle_beta   90.00
_cell.angle_gamma   90.00
#
_symmetry.space_group_name_H-M   'P 1'
#
loop_
_entity.id
_entity.type
_entity.pdbx_description
1 polymer ?
#
loop_
_entity_poly.entity_id
_entity_poly.type
_entity_poly.pdbx_seq_one_letter_code
_entity_poly.pdbx_strand_id
1 'polypeptide(L)'
;MKSFKDVCKSLACKLNLPHMPEDLLNDIKGPVLLHISDTPSEIYPYIFKIIDILKPQYIFHTGDLADNVKLEINKDRIKGYCSLVKGLVEGLEKSDAKVYYFMGNHDDYEAVSKLSKKGTILEEGLITIGELNFRAGHYYKEYPYKADFNLFGHSFEPCHYKKGGTIGL
;
A
#
# COMPACT_ATOMS: atom_id res chain seq x y z
N MET A 1 -34.95 1.17 -18.27
CA MET A 1 -34.06 2.36 -18.32
C MET A 1 -33.03 2.22 -17.22
N LYS A 2 -31.73 2.32 -17.55
CA LYS A 2 -30.68 2.39 -16.51
C LYS A 2 -30.90 3.68 -15.72
N SER A 3 -30.80 3.63 -14.39
CA SER A 3 -30.95 4.83 -13.58
C SER A 3 -29.78 5.79 -13.85
N PHE A 4 -29.97 7.08 -13.57
CA PHE A 4 -28.91 8.07 -13.70
C PHE A 4 -27.65 7.66 -12.90
N LYS A 5 -27.83 7.04 -11.71
CA LYS A 5 -26.74 6.47 -10.91
C LYS A 5 -25.97 5.37 -11.64
N ASP A 6 -26.65 4.51 -12.39
CA ASP A 6 -26.02 3.42 -13.16
C ASP A 6 -25.20 3.95 -14.33
N VAL A 7 -25.65 5.05 -14.95
CA VAL A 7 -24.92 5.74 -16.00
C VAL A 7 -23.65 6.40 -15.44
N CYS A 8 -23.76 7.11 -14.31
CA CYS A 8 -22.61 7.71 -13.62
C CYS A 8 -21.60 6.66 -13.16
N LYS A 9 -22.06 5.53 -12.60
CA LYS A 9 -21.19 4.42 -12.19
C LYS A 9 -20.46 3.79 -13.37
N SER A 10 -21.16 3.58 -14.49
CA SER A 10 -20.54 3.10 -15.72
C SER A 10 -19.52 4.08 -16.31
N LEU A 11 -19.75 5.39 -16.18
CA LEU A 11 -18.81 6.42 -16.62
C LEU A 11 -17.57 6.48 -15.71
N ALA A 12 -17.75 6.37 -14.40
CA ALA A 12 -16.67 6.32 -13.42
C ALA A 12 -15.73 5.12 -13.66
N CYS A 13 -16.30 3.94 -13.97
CA CYS A 13 -15.51 2.77 -14.38
C CYS A 13 -14.71 3.02 -15.67
N LYS A 14 -15.25 3.79 -16.63
CA LYS A 14 -14.54 4.16 -17.87
C LYS A 14 -13.47 5.23 -17.67
N LEU A 15 -13.57 6.03 -16.60
CA LEU A 15 -12.61 7.08 -16.23
C LEU A 15 -11.53 6.58 -15.24
N ASN A 16 -11.49 5.27 -14.96
CA ASN A 16 -10.64 4.65 -13.92
C ASN A 16 -10.75 5.40 -12.58
N LEU A 17 -11.96 5.84 -12.21
CA LEU A 17 -12.22 6.44 -10.91
C LEU A 17 -12.49 5.33 -9.89
N PRO A 18 -11.85 5.36 -8.71
CA PRO A 18 -12.18 4.44 -7.63
C PRO A 18 -13.65 4.57 -7.28
N HIS A 19 -14.40 3.47 -7.38
CA HIS A 19 -15.76 3.45 -6.83
C HIS A 19 -15.65 3.34 -5.31
N MET A 20 -15.79 4.47 -4.63
CA MET A 20 -15.88 4.53 -3.17
C MET A 20 -17.33 4.79 -2.76
N PRO A 21 -17.92 3.99 -1.85
CA PRO A 21 -19.23 4.30 -1.29
C PRO A 21 -19.20 5.66 -0.58
N GLU A 22 -20.21 6.51 -0.82
CA GLU A 22 -20.30 7.83 -0.18
C GLU A 22 -20.30 7.72 1.35
N ASP A 23 -20.97 6.71 1.88
CA ASP A 23 -21.03 6.44 3.32
C ASP A 23 -19.63 6.21 3.91
N LEU A 24 -18.75 5.50 3.20
CA LEU A 24 -17.36 5.29 3.63
C LEU A 24 -16.60 6.61 3.76
N LEU A 25 -16.75 7.50 2.78
CA LEU A 25 -16.06 8.80 2.79
C LEU A 25 -16.58 9.70 3.91
N ASN A 26 -17.88 9.64 4.18
CA ASN A 26 -18.52 10.43 5.26
C ASN A 26 -18.18 9.87 6.66
N ASP A 27 -17.93 8.57 6.78
CA ASP A 27 -17.69 7.89 8.05
C ASP A 27 -16.21 7.87 8.47
N ILE A 28 -15.28 8.22 7.58
CA ILE A 28 -13.86 8.34 7.93
C ILE A 28 -13.68 9.46 8.97
N LYS A 29 -13.29 9.05 10.18
CA LYS A 29 -12.99 9.94 11.30
C LYS A 29 -11.55 9.76 11.74
N GLY A 30 -10.82 10.87 11.84
CA GLY A 30 -9.45 10.89 12.34
C GLY A 30 -8.38 10.60 11.28
N PRO A 31 -7.16 10.26 11.71
CA PRO A 31 -6.08 10.00 10.78
C PRO A 31 -6.30 8.70 10.01
N VAL A 32 -6.11 8.75 8.70
CA VAL A 32 -6.21 7.60 7.80
C VAL A 32 -4.81 7.03 7.59
N LEU A 33 -4.70 5.71 7.77
CA LEU A 33 -3.58 4.91 7.31
C LEU A 33 -4.03 4.15 6.06
N LEU A 34 -3.28 4.30 4.97
CA LEU A 34 -3.48 3.54 3.75
C LEU A 34 -2.44 2.42 3.68
N HIS A 35 -2.90 1.17 3.72
CA HIS A 35 -2.07 -0.02 3.50
C HIS A 35 -2.19 -0.47 2.03
N ILE A 36 -1.05 -0.72 1.39
CA ILE A 36 -0.91 -1.12 -0.02
C ILE A 36 0.10 -2.26 -0.06
N SER A 37 -0.07 -3.20 -0.98
CA SER A 37 0.87 -4.31 -1.19
C SER A 37 0.85 -4.79 -2.63
N ASP A 38 1.92 -5.46 -3.07
CA ASP A 38 1.98 -6.25 -4.30
C ASP A 38 1.47 -5.45 -5.53
N THR A 39 2.18 -4.37 -5.84
CA THR A 39 1.67 -3.32 -6.73
C THR A 39 2.26 -3.42 -8.14
N PRO A 40 1.52 -3.96 -9.13
CA PRO A 40 1.93 -3.85 -10.53
C PRO A 40 1.82 -2.39 -11.01
N SER A 41 2.74 -1.96 -11.86
CA SER A 41 2.85 -0.56 -12.30
C SER A 41 1.60 0.05 -12.94
N GLU A 42 0.76 -0.81 -13.51
CA GLU A 42 -0.47 -0.48 -14.21
C GLU A 42 -1.51 0.17 -13.27
N ILE A 43 -1.44 -0.09 -11.96
CA ILE A 43 -2.41 0.44 -10.98
C ILE A 43 -1.93 1.69 -10.24
N TYR A 44 -0.70 2.16 -10.46
CA TYR A 44 -0.19 3.36 -9.79
C TYR A 44 -1.10 4.60 -9.95
N PRO A 45 -1.62 4.93 -11.15
CA PRO A 45 -2.50 6.09 -11.29
C PRO A 45 -3.78 5.98 -10.47
N TYR A 46 -4.27 4.75 -10.24
CA TYR A 46 -5.45 4.51 -9.42
C TYR A 46 -5.14 4.71 -7.93
N ILE A 47 -3.99 4.23 -7.46
CA ILE A 47 -3.49 4.47 -6.09
C ILE A 47 -3.37 5.97 -5.82
N PHE A 48 -2.80 6.75 -6.74
CA PHE A 48 -2.65 8.19 -6.55
C PHE A 48 -4.00 8.91 -6.42
N LYS A 49 -5.02 8.48 -7.19
CA LYS A 49 -6.38 9.00 -7.03
C LYS A 49 -6.97 8.67 -5.65
N ILE A 50 -6.74 7.45 -5.16
CA ILE A 50 -7.16 7.06 -3.80
C ILE A 50 -6.51 7.97 -2.76
N ILE A 51 -5.20 8.20 -2.86
CA ILE A 51 -4.46 9.10 -1.96
C ILE A 51 -5.02 10.51 -2.04
N ASP A 52 -5.36 11.00 -3.22
CA ASP A 52 -5.95 12.32 -3.39
C ASP A 52 -7.34 12.46 -2.79
N ILE A 53 -8.14 11.38 -2.78
CA ILE A 53 -9.48 11.36 -2.18
C ILE A 53 -9.38 11.23 -0.65
N LEU A 54 -8.59 10.26 -0.17
CA LEU A 54 -8.53 9.91 1.25
C LEU A 54 -7.62 10.85 2.06
N LYS A 55 -6.65 11.50 1.40
CA LYS A 55 -5.62 12.33 2.04
C LYS A 55 -5.03 11.69 3.30
N PRO A 56 -4.44 10.47 3.18
CA PRO A 56 -3.95 9.74 4.33
C PRO A 56 -2.78 10.46 5.03
N GLN A 57 -2.69 10.28 6.34
CA GLN A 57 -1.57 10.76 7.16
C GLN A 57 -0.42 9.75 7.16
N TYR A 58 -0.72 8.48 6.89
CA TYR A 58 0.25 7.39 6.86
C TYR A 58 0.00 6.51 5.64
N ILE A 59 1.07 6.09 4.96
CA ILE A 59 1.04 5.10 3.88
C ILE A 59 2.01 4.00 4.24
N PHE A 60 1.53 2.76 4.29
CA PHE A 60 2.35 1.56 4.50
C PHE A 60 2.30 0.73 3.20
N HIS A 61 3.45 0.53 2.57
CA HIS A 61 3.57 -0.38 1.42
C HIS A 61 4.30 -1.65 1.84
N THR A 62 3.62 -2.79 1.86
CA THR A 62 4.17 -4.08 2.31
C THR A 62 4.82 -4.87 1.17
N GLY A 63 5.72 -4.22 0.43
CA GLY A 63 6.60 -4.88 -0.54
C GLY A 63 6.00 -5.09 -1.92
N ASP A 64 6.88 -5.49 -2.84
CA ASP A 64 6.64 -5.68 -4.26
C ASP A 64 6.09 -4.40 -4.91
N LEU A 65 6.91 -3.34 -4.86
CA LEU A 65 6.58 -1.99 -5.32
C LEU A 65 6.31 -1.93 -6.84
N ALA A 66 6.91 -2.83 -7.60
CA ALA A 66 6.67 -3.02 -9.03
C ALA A 66 6.47 -4.51 -9.32
N ASP A 67 5.34 -5.06 -8.86
CA ASP A 67 5.11 -6.50 -8.84
C ASP A 67 5.18 -7.18 -10.22
N ASN A 68 4.90 -6.43 -11.29
CA ASN A 68 5.07 -6.90 -12.67
C ASN A 68 6.55 -7.10 -13.07
N VAL A 69 7.51 -6.65 -12.26
CA VAL A 69 8.96 -6.90 -12.40
C VAL A 69 9.45 -7.80 -11.26
N LYS A 70 9.43 -9.11 -11.51
CA LYS A 70 9.87 -10.14 -10.57
C LYS A 70 11.41 -10.19 -10.44
N LEU A 71 12.03 -9.22 -9.74
CA LEU A 71 13.50 -9.10 -9.64
C LEU A 71 14.17 -10.30 -8.97
N GLU A 72 13.51 -10.96 -8.03
CA GLU A 72 14.00 -12.20 -7.41
C GLU A 72 14.39 -13.24 -8.47
N ILE A 73 13.56 -13.35 -9.52
CA ILE A 73 13.71 -14.31 -10.62
C ILE A 73 14.64 -13.74 -11.69
N ASN A 74 14.54 -12.44 -12.00
CA ASN A 74 15.26 -11.83 -13.11
C ASN A 74 15.91 -10.50 -12.70
N LYS A 75 17.11 -10.61 -12.12
CA LYS A 75 17.90 -9.48 -11.62
C LYS A 75 18.35 -8.50 -12.73
N ASP A 76 18.48 -8.97 -13.97
CA ASP A 76 18.87 -8.11 -15.11
C ASP A 76 17.83 -7.04 -15.45
N ARG A 77 16.61 -7.18 -14.92
CA ARG A 77 15.52 -6.19 -15.07
C ARG A 77 15.64 -4.99 -14.13
N ILE A 78 16.71 -4.87 -13.35
CA ILE A 78 16.92 -3.78 -12.38
C ILE A 78 16.69 -2.38 -12.98
N LYS A 79 17.11 -2.15 -14.23
CA LYS A 79 16.88 -0.85 -14.90
C LYS A 79 15.38 -0.55 -15.10
N GLY A 80 14.61 -1.54 -15.50
CA GLY A 80 13.16 -1.43 -15.67
C GLY A 80 12.46 -1.24 -14.33
N TYR A 81 12.85 -2.02 -13.33
CA TYR A 81 12.38 -1.86 -11.95
C TYR A 81 12.60 -0.45 -11.43
N CYS A 82 13.83 0.07 -11.49
CA CYS A 82 14.17 1.43 -11.04
C CYS A 82 13.30 2.50 -11.73
N SER A 83 13.03 2.33 -13.03
CA SER A 83 12.18 3.27 -13.77
C SER A 83 10.73 3.26 -13.28
N LEU A 84 10.17 2.09 -12.97
CA LEU A 84 8.78 1.96 -12.50
C LEU A 84 8.65 2.41 -11.05
N VAL A 85 9.51 1.91 -10.17
CA VAL A 85 9.49 2.25 -8.74
C VAL A 85 9.71 3.73 -8.50
N LYS A 86 10.51 4.40 -9.33
CA LYS A 86 10.62 5.87 -9.29
C LYS A 86 9.24 6.53 -9.39
N GLY A 87 8.41 6.10 -10.33
CA GLY A 87 7.06 6.64 -10.50
C GLY A 87 6.16 6.40 -9.30
N LEU A 88 6.22 5.21 -8.69
CA LEU A 88 5.46 4.91 -7.47
C LEU A 88 5.94 5.77 -6.29
N VAL A 89 7.25 5.74 -5.99
CA VAL A 89 7.86 6.48 -4.87
C VAL A 89 7.58 7.97 -4.98
N GLU A 90 7.82 8.58 -6.15
CA GLU A 90 7.53 10.01 -6.35
C GLU A 90 6.03 10.33 -6.17
N GLY A 91 5.14 9.44 -6.61
CA GLY A 91 3.70 9.64 -6.46
C GLY A 91 3.20 9.48 -5.02
N LEU A 92 3.69 8.48 -4.28
CA LEU A 92 3.36 8.29 -2.86
C LEU A 92 3.88 9.45 -2.00
N GLU A 93 5.14 9.85 -2.23
CA GLU A 93 5.79 10.92 -1.47
C GLU A 93 5.36 12.34 -1.88
N LYS A 94 4.59 12.49 -2.96
CA LYS A 94 3.95 13.77 -3.30
C LYS A 94 2.89 14.18 -2.27
N SER A 95 2.28 13.22 -1.58
CA SER A 95 1.32 13.48 -0.50
C SER A 95 2.02 13.97 0.76
N ASP A 96 1.29 14.59 1.70
CA ASP A 96 1.83 14.96 3.02
C ASP A 96 1.93 13.77 3.99
N ALA A 97 1.59 12.55 3.53
CA ALA A 97 1.65 11.35 4.35
C ALA A 97 3.10 11.00 4.74
N LYS A 98 3.25 10.38 5.92
CA LYS A 98 4.45 9.62 6.26
C LYS A 98 4.40 8.28 5.55
N VAL A 99 5.41 7.99 4.73
CA VAL A 99 5.45 6.78 3.91
C VAL A 99 6.44 5.77 4.51
N TYR A 100 6.00 4.53 4.64
CA TYR A 100 6.80 3.39 5.08
C TYR A 100 6.82 2.34 3.97
N TYR A 101 8.02 1.98 3.53
CA TYR A 101 8.24 0.90 2.57
C TYR A 101 8.81 -0.31 3.30
N PHE A 102 8.07 -1.41 3.29
CA PHE A 102 8.57 -2.70 3.77
C PHE A 102 8.98 -3.51 2.55
N MET A 103 10.25 -3.90 2.44
CA MET A 103 10.78 -4.49 1.20
C MET A 103 10.19 -5.89 0.94
N GLY A 104 9.73 -6.12 -0.28
CA GLY A 104 9.32 -7.45 -0.77
C GLY A 104 10.49 -8.22 -1.39
N ASN A 105 10.24 -9.49 -1.74
CA ASN A 105 11.26 -10.33 -2.39
C ASN A 105 11.57 -9.87 -3.81
N HIS A 106 10.66 -9.16 -4.49
CA HIS A 106 10.90 -8.58 -5.80
C HIS A 106 11.44 -7.15 -5.77
N ASP A 107 11.74 -6.63 -4.59
CA ASP A 107 12.28 -5.29 -4.45
C ASP A 107 13.81 -5.24 -4.32
N ASP A 108 14.38 -4.08 -4.64
CA ASP A 108 15.80 -3.79 -4.45
C ASP A 108 15.95 -2.60 -3.47
N TYR A 109 16.50 -2.88 -2.28
CA TYR A 109 16.66 -1.89 -1.20
C TYR A 109 17.44 -0.65 -1.66
N GLU A 110 18.53 -0.85 -2.38
CA GLU A 110 19.41 0.23 -2.84
C GLU A 110 18.72 1.15 -3.84
N ALA A 111 17.94 0.58 -4.76
CA ALA A 111 17.12 1.34 -5.70
C ALA A 111 16.10 2.21 -4.97
N VAL A 112 15.33 1.64 -4.03
CA VAL A 112 14.33 2.39 -3.27
C VAL A 112 14.99 3.46 -2.40
N SER A 113 16.11 3.15 -1.74
CA SER A 113 16.84 4.10 -0.89
C SER A 113 17.38 5.30 -1.65
N LYS A 114 17.73 5.15 -2.94
CA LYS A 114 18.20 6.27 -3.77
C LYS A 114 17.05 7.12 -4.33
N LEU A 115 15.87 6.54 -4.44
CA LEU A 115 14.69 7.19 -5.02
C LEU A 115 13.84 7.90 -3.95
N SER A 116 13.70 7.29 -2.78
CA SER A 116 12.99 7.85 -1.62
C SER A 116 13.67 9.12 -1.15
N LYS A 117 12.88 10.17 -0.91
CA LYS A 117 13.36 11.44 -0.36
C LYS A 117 12.96 11.62 1.10
N LYS A 118 11.83 11.04 1.49
CA LYS A 118 11.29 11.16 2.85
C LYS A 118 10.65 9.90 3.41
N GLY A 119 10.54 8.83 2.62
CA GLY A 119 9.98 7.57 3.12
C GLY A 119 10.97 6.79 3.98
N THR A 120 10.44 6.12 5.00
CA THR A 120 11.21 5.19 5.84
C THR A 120 11.21 3.81 5.20
N ILE A 121 12.38 3.21 5.01
CA ILE A 121 12.54 1.90 4.37
C ILE A 121 12.93 0.88 5.45
N LEU A 122 12.25 -0.26 5.45
CA LEU A 122 12.38 -1.33 6.44
C LEU A 122 12.25 -2.68 5.72
N GLU A 123 12.76 -3.77 6.30
CA GLU A 123 12.40 -5.13 5.85
C GLU A 123 11.09 -5.57 6.53
N GLU A 124 11.05 -5.46 7.86
CA GLU A 124 9.88 -5.68 8.70
C GLU A 124 9.99 -4.81 9.96
N GLY A 125 8.87 -4.48 10.61
CA GLY A 125 8.94 -3.58 11.76
C GLY A 125 7.64 -3.45 12.56
N LEU A 126 7.80 -2.97 13.80
CA LEU A 126 6.69 -2.50 14.65
C LEU A 126 6.70 -0.98 14.63
N ILE A 127 5.59 -0.38 14.20
CA ILE A 127 5.40 1.06 14.13
C ILE A 127 4.24 1.43 15.05
N THR A 128 4.48 2.36 15.96
CA THR A 128 3.45 2.88 16.87
C THR A 128 2.93 4.22 16.37
N ILE A 129 1.61 4.33 16.18
CA ILE A 129 0.92 5.57 15.79
C ILE A 129 -0.15 5.85 16.84
N GLY A 130 0.06 6.90 17.63
CA GLY A 130 -0.78 7.15 18.81
C GLY A 130 -0.66 5.99 19.80
N GLU A 131 -1.79 5.39 20.17
CA GLU A 131 -1.86 4.24 21.08
C GLU A 131 -1.89 2.89 20.34
N LEU A 132 -1.88 2.91 19.00
CA LEU A 132 -2.00 1.73 18.15
C LEU A 132 -0.64 1.24 17.67
N ASN A 133 -0.45 -0.08 17.71
CA ASN A 133 0.76 -0.75 17.28
C ASN A 133 0.51 -1.54 15.99
N PHE A 134 1.26 -1.19 14.95
CA PHE A 134 1.20 -1.79 13.62
C PHE A 134 2.47 -2.61 13.40
N ARG A 135 2.32 -3.92 13.33
CA ARG A 135 3.36 -4.76 12.75
C ARG A 135 3.18 -4.77 11.24
N ALA A 136 4.26 -4.64 10.50
CA ALA A 136 4.22 -4.69 9.05
C ALA A 136 5.46 -5.34 8.46
N GLY A 137 5.27 -6.03 7.35
CA GLY A 137 6.29 -6.73 6.59
C GLY A 137 5.67 -7.34 5.33
N HIS A 138 6.49 -7.80 4.39
CA HIS A 138 5.95 -8.38 3.15
C HIS A 138 5.25 -9.72 3.38
N TYR A 139 5.77 -10.54 4.31
CA TYR A 139 5.22 -11.85 4.65
C TYR A 139 4.49 -11.82 5.99
N TYR A 140 3.45 -12.65 6.12
CA TYR A 140 2.83 -12.96 7.38
C TYR A 140 3.84 -13.59 8.34
N LYS A 141 3.80 -13.14 9.60
CA LYS A 141 4.60 -13.71 10.69
C LYS A 141 3.85 -13.54 12.01
N GLU A 142 3.92 -14.58 12.84
CA GLU A 142 3.48 -14.49 14.24
C GLU A 142 4.60 -13.90 15.09
N TYR A 143 4.22 -13.05 16.04
CA TYR A 143 5.17 -12.43 16.96
C TYR A 143 4.74 -12.67 18.41
N PRO A 144 5.71 -12.78 19.34
CA PRO A 144 5.42 -13.07 20.74
C PRO A 144 4.84 -11.87 21.52
N TYR A 145 4.84 -10.67 20.92
CA TYR A 145 4.34 -9.45 21.52
C TYR A 145 3.02 -9.02 20.86
N LYS A 146 2.19 -8.30 21.62
CA LYS A 146 0.88 -7.83 21.16
C LYS A 146 1.03 -6.69 20.16
N ALA A 147 0.44 -6.86 18.97
CA ALA A 147 0.20 -5.80 18.00
C ALA A 147 -1.31 -5.61 17.84
N ASP A 148 -1.77 -4.39 17.55
CA ASP A 148 -3.18 -4.13 17.26
C ASP A 148 -3.49 -4.50 15.81
N PHE A 149 -2.55 -4.24 14.90
CA PHE A 149 -2.62 -4.61 13.48
C PHE A 149 -1.37 -5.39 13.05
N ASN A 150 -1.56 -6.38 12.19
CA ASN A 150 -0.50 -7.09 11.47
C ASN A 150 -0.76 -6.96 9.97
N LEU A 151 0.03 -6.12 9.30
CA LEU A 151 -0.14 -5.76 7.90
C LEU A 151 0.86 -6.54 7.05
N PHE A 152 0.38 -7.32 6.09
CA PHE A 152 1.24 -8.10 5.20
C PHE A 152 0.73 -8.15 3.76
N GLY A 153 1.64 -8.49 2.85
CA GLY A 153 1.36 -8.77 1.45
C GLY A 153 1.32 -10.26 1.18
N HIS A 154 1.67 -10.68 -0.04
CA HIS A 154 2.19 -11.97 -0.54
C HIS A 154 1.73 -13.33 0.07
N SER A 155 1.57 -13.41 1.38
CA SER A 155 0.98 -14.53 2.11
C SER A 155 -0.52 -14.64 1.83
N PHE A 156 -0.91 -15.76 1.23
CA PHE A 156 -2.32 -16.12 1.04
C PHE A 156 -2.97 -16.65 2.32
N GLU A 157 -2.16 -17.15 3.26
CA GLU A 157 -2.60 -17.68 4.54
C GLU A 157 -1.76 -17.07 5.68
N PRO A 158 -2.42 -16.61 6.75
CA PRO A 158 -3.85 -16.39 6.86
C PRO A 158 -4.30 -15.28 5.89
N CYS A 159 -5.56 -15.29 5.47
CA CYS A 159 -6.19 -14.10 4.86
C CYS A 159 -6.37 -13.00 5.95
N HIS A 160 -7.53 -12.35 5.99
CA HIS A 160 -7.89 -11.50 7.11
C HIS A 160 -8.19 -12.34 8.35
N TYR A 161 -7.73 -11.89 9.53
CA TYR A 161 -8.02 -12.59 10.78
C TYR A 161 -8.18 -11.64 11.96
N LYS A 162 -8.83 -12.12 13.02
CA LYS A 162 -8.84 -11.49 14.34
C LYS A 162 -8.47 -12.52 15.40
N LYS A 163 -7.31 -12.37 16.03
CA LYS A 163 -6.77 -13.33 17.00
C LYS A 163 -6.09 -12.59 18.14
N GLY A 164 -6.45 -12.91 19.38
CA GLY A 164 -5.80 -12.32 20.57
C GLY A 164 -5.92 -10.79 20.68
N GLY A 165 -6.91 -10.17 20.00
CA GLY A 165 -7.05 -8.72 19.92
C GLY A 165 -6.31 -8.06 18.75
N THR A 166 -5.49 -8.81 17.99
CA THR A 166 -4.83 -8.35 16.77
C THR A 166 -5.73 -8.55 15.56
N ILE A 167 -5.75 -7.57 14.65
CA ILE A 167 -6.36 -7.67 13.33
C ILE A 167 -5.25 -7.88 12.29
N GLY A 168 -5.31 -8.96 11.53
CA GLY A 168 -4.42 -9.21 10.40
C GLY A 168 -5.06 -8.79 9.09
N LEU A 169 -4.32 -8.04 8.27
CA LEU A 169 -4.74 -7.50 6.98
C LEU A 169 -3.69 -7.74 5.90
#